data_AF-A0AAE0W9E3-F1
#
_entry.id   AF-A0AAE0W9E3-F1
#
_cell.length_a   1.000
_cell.length_b   1.000
_cell.length_c   1.000
_cell.angle_alpha   90.00
_cell.angle_beta   90.00
_cell.angle_gamma   90.00
#
_symmetry.space_group_name_H-M   'P 1'
#
loop_
_entity.id
_entity.type
_entity.pdbx_description
1 polymer ?
#
loop_
_entity_poly.entity_id
_entity_poly.type
_entity_poly.pdbx_seq_one_letter_code
_entity_poly.pdbx_strand_id
1 'polypeptide(L)'
;MKSIEFLKPTRLDDLVRIGRNFDGGYLVNQRVLGQTKVLIGLGIDRDWSFEEQFQSLNPNVSVWCFDGSVSGTGTKADRFRIFVTQKIPLILRAIVRRNHIYTILHIIKVYREINRLFPQFKEFFSKPKNHFFSLFISSRKKSNHISPSGIIEKISITHPLTPNSCFLKMDIEGYEFSVLTEFLIHNTLINSMVVEFHDLDFRWDSFSELIEKIKEQFVISHVHDIQIKDIFRKVRQVELRTRGLVNNIFGGEYHSAFKGKGMTFSEVRAYQYGDDVRAIDWNVSARRDETYVKIFEEEREQSLMILFDASASGDFGSGSEFKRELGAMICATLAFSAIKNNDKVGLVIFTNEIEKVILPKKGRSHVLRILREIFFFEPNNLKTDLGKVCEFAIRILKRRSIVLLVSDLISENYEDKLRFLKQKHDCVVIHINDKSEQKLPKSLGYITLRDLETGETITVDSSDKKFLNEFSAFSQELATQRKTQLKKRKIDVVTMETDKSFIEPLTLFFKNRNKL
;
A
#
# COMPACT_ATOMS: atom_id res chain seq x y z
N MET A 1 -15.58 9.60 -19.94
CA MET A 1 -14.11 9.55 -20.03
C MET A 1 -13.67 10.97 -20.29
N LYS A 2 -12.78 11.55 -19.48
CA LYS A 2 -12.23 12.88 -19.80
C LYS A 2 -11.42 12.75 -21.10
N SER A 3 -11.51 13.73 -22.02
CA SER A 3 -10.84 13.65 -23.32
C SER A 3 -9.34 13.54 -23.11
N ILE A 4 -8.70 12.53 -23.72
CA ILE A 4 -7.24 12.30 -23.68
C ILE A 4 -6.56 12.70 -24.99
N GLU A 5 -7.28 13.41 -25.86
CA GLU A 5 -6.74 13.80 -27.17
C GLU A 5 -5.49 14.67 -27.07
N PHE A 6 -5.33 15.38 -25.96
CA PHE A 6 -4.15 16.17 -25.67
C PHE A 6 -2.88 15.34 -25.40
N LEU A 7 -3.00 14.03 -25.15
CA LEU A 7 -1.88 13.11 -24.89
C LEU A 7 -1.40 12.35 -26.14
N LYS A 8 -1.84 12.74 -27.35
CA LYS A 8 -1.44 12.04 -28.59
C LYS A 8 0.08 12.18 -28.81
N PRO A 9 0.86 11.07 -28.76
CA PRO A 9 2.29 11.14 -29.00
C PRO A 9 2.60 11.35 -30.48
N THR A 10 3.71 12.02 -30.76
CA THR A 10 4.26 12.17 -32.12
C THR A 10 5.21 11.02 -32.41
N ARG A 11 5.11 10.45 -33.62
CA ARG A 11 6.01 9.37 -34.05
C ARG A 11 7.44 9.89 -34.17
N LEU A 12 8.37 9.19 -33.55
CA LEU A 12 9.81 9.41 -33.64
C LEU A 12 10.49 8.07 -33.95
N ASP A 13 11.45 8.06 -34.87
CA ASP A 13 12.04 6.82 -35.38
C ASP A 13 13.21 6.29 -34.51
N ASP A 14 13.82 7.15 -33.69
CA ASP A 14 15.05 6.85 -32.93
C ASP A 14 14.81 6.78 -31.40
N LEU A 15 13.91 5.91 -30.93
CA LEU A 15 13.62 5.72 -29.49
C LEU A 15 14.37 4.50 -28.92
N VAL A 16 15.00 4.67 -27.76
CA VAL A 16 15.64 3.59 -26.99
C VAL A 16 15.03 3.50 -25.60
N ARG A 17 14.88 2.29 -25.07
CA ARG A 17 14.39 2.03 -23.71
C ARG A 17 15.53 2.11 -22.70
N ILE A 18 15.35 2.89 -21.64
CA ILE A 18 16.33 3.09 -20.56
C ILE A 18 15.63 2.82 -19.22
N GLY A 19 16.26 2.08 -18.33
CA GLY A 19 15.75 1.68 -17.01
C GLY A 19 15.29 0.22 -16.93
N ARG A 20 14.67 -0.17 -15.82
CA ARG A 20 14.22 -1.57 -15.57
C ARG A 20 13.16 -2.03 -16.56
N ASN A 21 13.04 -3.35 -16.76
CA ASN A 21 11.88 -3.93 -17.45
C ASN A 21 10.63 -3.65 -16.60
N PHE A 22 9.56 -3.15 -17.22
CA PHE A 22 8.31 -2.69 -16.57
C PHE A 22 8.43 -1.32 -15.87
N ASP A 23 8.39 -1.30 -14.53
CA ASP A 23 8.39 -0.09 -13.70
C ASP A 23 9.77 0.58 -13.63
N GLY A 24 9.83 1.90 -13.83
CA GLY A 24 11.09 2.65 -13.89
C GLY A 24 11.87 2.57 -15.21
N GLY A 25 11.23 2.13 -16.31
CA GLY A 25 11.85 2.09 -17.64
C GLY A 25 11.09 2.92 -18.69
N TYR A 26 11.80 3.84 -19.36
CA TYR A 26 11.21 4.86 -20.23
C TYR A 26 11.82 4.86 -21.63
N LEU A 27 11.03 5.29 -22.62
CA LEU A 27 11.52 5.50 -23.99
C LEU A 27 12.09 6.91 -24.15
N VAL A 28 13.34 7.00 -24.61
CA VAL A 28 14.06 8.25 -24.79
C VAL A 28 14.59 8.34 -26.22
N ASN A 29 14.57 9.54 -26.81
CA ASN A 29 15.15 9.75 -28.14
C ASN A 29 16.68 9.67 -28.10
N GLN A 30 17.27 8.80 -28.91
CA GLN A 30 18.70 8.54 -28.92
C GLN A 30 19.54 9.77 -29.31
N ARG A 31 19.02 10.66 -30.17
CA ARG A 31 19.70 11.92 -30.54
C ARG A 31 19.85 12.84 -29.33
N VAL A 32 18.84 12.89 -28.47
CA VAL A 32 18.85 13.71 -27.26
C VAL A 32 19.87 13.17 -26.25
N LEU A 33 19.98 11.84 -26.13
CA LEU A 33 20.98 11.21 -25.24
C LEU A 33 22.38 11.70 -25.55
N GLY A 34 22.79 11.70 -26.82
CA GLY A 34 24.14 12.10 -27.24
C GLY A 34 24.44 13.59 -27.04
N GLN A 35 23.42 14.46 -27.05
CA GLN A 35 23.56 15.91 -26.90
C GLN A 35 23.46 16.38 -25.44
N THR A 36 22.96 15.52 -24.55
CA THR A 36 22.78 15.85 -23.14
C THR A 36 24.13 15.96 -22.44
N LYS A 37 24.38 17.11 -21.81
CA LYS A 37 25.57 17.34 -20.97
C LYS A 37 25.26 17.11 -19.49
N VAL A 38 24.02 17.40 -19.07
CA VAL A 38 23.58 17.26 -17.68
C VAL A 38 22.28 16.47 -17.61
N LEU A 39 22.25 15.42 -16.79
CA LEU A 39 21.04 14.70 -16.40
C LEU A 39 20.62 15.17 -15.01
N ILE A 40 19.46 15.80 -14.89
CA ILE A 40 18.87 16.23 -13.62
C ILE A 40 17.86 15.17 -13.19
N GLY A 41 18.15 14.44 -12.11
CA GLY A 41 17.27 13.43 -11.52
C GLY A 41 16.64 13.91 -10.23
N LEU A 42 15.31 13.88 -10.15
CA LEU A 42 14.55 14.25 -8.96
C LEU A 42 13.85 13.00 -8.43
N GLY A 43 14.02 12.69 -7.14
CA GLY A 43 13.50 11.46 -6.53
C GLY A 43 14.30 10.22 -6.94
N ILE A 44 15.48 10.05 -6.35
CA ILE A 44 16.33 8.86 -6.53
C ILE A 44 16.40 8.14 -5.18
N ASP A 45 15.31 7.51 -4.78
CA ASP A 45 15.23 6.77 -3.51
C ASP A 45 15.81 5.35 -3.69
N ARG A 46 15.14 4.49 -4.46
CA ARG A 46 15.37 3.02 -4.48
C ARG A 46 15.78 2.42 -5.82
N ASP A 47 15.81 3.23 -6.87
CA ASP A 47 16.23 2.79 -8.20
C ASP A 47 16.98 3.89 -8.93
N TRP A 48 18.24 3.63 -9.26
CA TRP A 48 19.10 4.49 -10.08
C TRP A 48 19.43 3.85 -11.44
N SER A 49 18.71 2.78 -11.80
CA SER A 49 18.95 2.01 -13.02
C SER A 49 18.80 2.86 -14.28
N PHE A 50 17.89 3.85 -14.25
CA PHE A 50 17.70 4.80 -15.33
C PHE A 50 18.95 5.66 -15.53
N GLU A 51 19.43 6.31 -14.46
CA GLU A 51 20.58 7.20 -14.50
C GLU A 51 21.88 6.45 -14.84
N GLU A 52 22.02 5.21 -14.37
CA GLU A 52 23.13 4.32 -14.71
C GLU A 52 23.14 3.93 -16.19
N GLN A 53 22.01 3.48 -16.73
CA GLN A 53 21.89 3.14 -18.15
C GLN A 53 21.96 4.38 -19.05
N PHE A 54 21.45 5.52 -18.61
CA PHE A 54 21.59 6.79 -19.33
C PHE A 54 23.07 7.15 -19.47
N GLN A 55 23.84 7.01 -18.40
CA GLN A 55 25.27 7.29 -18.41
C GLN A 55 26.08 6.20 -19.15
N SER A 56 25.62 4.96 -19.24
CA SER A 56 26.28 3.95 -20.09
C SER A 56 26.13 4.27 -21.58
N LEU A 57 24.98 4.81 -21.98
CA LEU A 57 24.71 5.25 -23.35
C LEU A 57 25.32 6.62 -23.68
N ASN A 58 25.49 7.50 -22.68
CA ASN A 58 26.24 8.75 -22.78
C ASN A 58 27.26 8.88 -21.63
N PRO A 59 28.49 8.35 -21.78
CA PRO A 59 29.52 8.39 -20.74
C PRO A 59 30.00 9.80 -20.36
N ASN A 60 29.68 10.81 -21.18
CA ASN A 60 30.10 12.18 -20.95
C ASN A 60 29.12 12.99 -20.09
N VAL A 61 27.91 12.48 -19.88
CA VAL A 61 26.89 13.17 -19.08
C VAL A 61 27.31 13.33 -17.63
N SER A 62 27.07 14.52 -17.08
CA SER A 62 27.13 14.78 -15.65
C SER A 62 25.75 14.54 -15.03
N VAL A 63 25.67 13.68 -14.02
CA VAL A 63 24.41 13.31 -13.39
C VAL A 63 24.24 14.11 -12.09
N TRP A 64 23.13 14.80 -11.94
CA TRP A 64 22.82 15.70 -10.84
C TRP A 64 21.50 15.31 -10.20
N CYS A 65 21.56 14.82 -8.95
CA CYS A 65 20.41 14.23 -8.29
C CYS A 65 20.03 15.01 -7.04
N PHE A 66 18.73 15.30 -6.89
CA PHE A 66 18.19 16.04 -5.76
C PHE A 66 17.07 15.25 -5.11
N ASP A 67 17.26 14.90 -3.83
CA ASP A 67 16.28 14.14 -3.06
C ASP A 67 16.38 14.49 -1.56
N GLY A 68 15.26 14.88 -0.95
CA GLY A 68 15.19 15.24 0.47
C GLY A 68 15.00 14.04 1.41
N SER A 69 14.59 12.89 0.89
CA SER A 69 14.47 11.64 1.66
C SER A 69 15.85 11.04 2.02
N VAL A 70 16.90 11.51 1.35
CA VAL A 70 18.29 11.12 1.54
C VAL A 70 18.94 12.12 2.51
N SER A 71 19.06 11.82 3.80
CA SER A 71 19.64 12.76 4.77
C SER A 71 21.17 12.85 4.68
N GLY A 72 21.72 13.99 4.26
CA GLY A 72 23.04 14.45 4.73
C GLY A 72 24.10 14.82 3.67
N THR A 73 24.89 15.81 4.05
CA THR A 73 25.98 16.47 3.33
C THR A 73 27.13 15.53 2.94
N GLY A 74 27.25 15.21 1.65
CA GLY A 74 28.54 15.19 0.96
C GLY A 74 29.69 14.33 1.49
N THR A 75 29.51 13.03 1.77
CA THR A 75 30.61 12.04 1.69
C THR A 75 30.14 10.66 1.21
N LYS A 76 31.04 9.85 0.61
CA LYS A 76 30.77 8.45 0.22
C LYS A 76 30.34 7.59 1.42
N ALA A 77 30.82 7.93 2.62
CA ALA A 77 30.51 7.24 3.86
C ALA A 77 29.07 7.53 4.33
N ASP A 78 28.55 8.74 4.16
CA ASP A 78 27.17 9.08 4.53
C ASP A 78 26.14 8.44 3.61
N ARG A 79 26.45 8.26 2.31
CA ARG A 79 25.56 7.55 1.36
C ARG A 79 25.52 6.05 1.62
N PHE A 80 26.68 5.46 1.93
CA PHE A 80 26.73 4.09 2.46
C PHE A 80 25.98 4.01 3.77
N ARG A 81 26.14 5.00 4.66
CA ARG A 81 25.43 5.04 5.92
C ARG A 81 23.93 5.10 5.71
N ILE A 82 23.36 5.79 4.71
CA ILE A 82 21.90 5.80 4.38
C ILE A 82 21.42 4.47 3.76
N PHE A 83 22.15 3.96 2.76
CA PHE A 83 21.89 2.63 2.18
C PHE A 83 21.89 1.53 3.26
N VAL A 84 22.79 1.65 4.22
CA VAL A 84 22.92 0.76 5.37
C VAL A 84 21.95 1.16 6.51
N THR A 85 21.68 2.43 6.81
CA THR A 85 20.81 2.89 7.94
C THR A 85 19.32 2.74 7.66
N GLN A 86 18.89 2.61 6.40
CA GLN A 86 17.53 2.16 6.09
C GLN A 86 17.38 0.64 6.22
N LYS A 87 18.47 -0.12 6.11
CA LYS A 87 18.53 -1.59 6.30
C LYS A 87 19.00 -2.01 7.72
N ILE A 88 19.62 -1.11 8.48
CA ILE A 88 20.10 -1.31 9.87
C ILE A 88 18.93 -1.54 10.83
N PRO A 89 17.76 -0.89 10.74
CA PRO A 89 16.62 -1.22 11.58
C PRO A 89 16.16 -2.68 11.38
N LEU A 90 16.34 -3.24 10.19
CA LEU A 90 16.08 -4.66 9.89
C LEU A 90 17.16 -5.56 10.50
N ILE A 91 18.44 -5.17 10.41
CA ILE A 91 19.59 -5.91 10.97
C ILE A 91 19.64 -5.84 12.51
N LEU A 92 19.47 -4.66 13.12
CA LEU A 92 19.43 -4.46 14.58
C LEU A 92 18.20 -5.12 15.21
N ARG A 93 17.03 -5.14 14.54
CA ARG A 93 15.87 -5.91 15.03
C ARG A 93 16.09 -7.42 14.95
N ALA A 94 16.92 -7.89 14.03
CA ALA A 94 17.33 -9.29 13.92
C ALA A 94 18.38 -9.67 14.98
N ILE A 95 19.29 -8.75 15.35
CA ILE A 95 20.32 -8.95 16.39
C ILE A 95 19.71 -8.97 17.81
N VAL A 96 18.61 -8.24 18.04
CA VAL A 96 17.93 -8.18 19.35
C VAL A 96 17.05 -9.41 19.64
N ARG A 97 16.80 -10.31 18.66
CA ARG A 97 16.01 -11.54 18.86
C ARG A 97 16.87 -12.81 18.84
N ARG A 98 16.75 -13.56 19.94
CA ARG A 98 17.61 -14.63 20.44
C ARG A 98 17.53 -15.99 19.69
N ASN A 99 17.38 -16.02 18.35
CA ASN A 99 17.39 -17.27 17.56
C ASN A 99 18.44 -17.24 16.44
N HIS A 100 19.56 -17.95 16.65
CA HIS A 100 20.82 -17.80 15.91
C HIS A 100 20.78 -18.16 14.41
N ILE A 101 19.98 -19.12 13.94
CA ILE A 101 20.09 -19.65 12.55
C ILE A 101 19.32 -18.82 11.50
N TYR A 102 18.10 -18.39 11.81
CA TYR A 102 17.30 -17.56 10.88
C TYR A 102 17.86 -16.15 10.74
N THR A 103 18.45 -15.63 11.81
CA THR A 103 19.20 -14.37 11.80
C THR A 103 20.41 -14.47 10.88
N ILE A 104 21.16 -15.59 10.90
CA ILE A 104 22.31 -15.80 10.01
C ILE A 104 21.88 -15.90 8.54
N LEU A 105 20.83 -16.66 8.20
CA LEU A 105 20.35 -16.78 6.82
C LEU A 105 19.79 -15.47 6.26
N HIS A 106 19.04 -14.70 7.06
CA HIS A 106 18.56 -13.38 6.68
C HIS A 106 19.72 -12.38 6.54
N ILE A 107 20.71 -12.43 7.43
CA ILE A 107 21.94 -11.65 7.30
C ILE A 107 22.69 -12.05 6.04
N ILE A 108 22.79 -13.34 5.70
CA ILE A 108 23.44 -13.81 4.45
C ILE A 108 22.65 -13.35 3.22
N LYS A 109 21.32 -13.36 3.23
CA LYS A 109 20.49 -12.89 2.10
C LYS A 109 20.65 -11.38 1.89
N VAL A 110 20.54 -10.60 2.97
CA VAL A 110 20.76 -9.14 2.94
C VAL A 110 22.22 -8.84 2.57
N TYR A 111 23.18 -9.60 3.06
CA TYR A 111 24.60 -9.46 2.73
C TYR A 111 24.88 -9.81 1.27
N ARG A 112 24.24 -10.85 0.70
CA ARG A 112 24.34 -11.17 -0.73
C ARG A 112 23.72 -10.08 -1.61
N GLU A 113 22.59 -9.54 -1.22
CA GLU A 113 21.91 -8.47 -1.95
C GLU A 113 22.69 -7.15 -1.87
N ILE A 114 23.20 -6.82 -0.68
CA ILE A 114 24.16 -5.74 -0.47
C ILE A 114 25.41 -6.00 -1.29
N ASN A 115 26.04 -7.17 -1.25
CA ASN A 115 27.24 -7.47 -2.04
C ASN A 115 26.99 -7.50 -3.56
N ARG A 116 25.76 -7.72 -4.02
CA ARG A 116 25.39 -7.62 -5.43
C ARG A 116 25.24 -6.16 -5.87
N LEU A 117 24.55 -5.35 -5.05
CA LEU A 117 24.25 -3.95 -5.36
C LEU A 117 25.39 -3.00 -4.98
N PHE A 118 26.26 -3.37 -4.04
CA PHE A 118 27.32 -2.53 -3.49
C PHE A 118 28.45 -2.24 -4.48
N PRO A 119 28.91 -3.19 -5.32
CA PRO A 119 29.85 -2.88 -6.40
C PRO A 119 29.26 -1.86 -7.37
N GLN A 120 28.02 -2.05 -7.81
CA GLN A 120 27.30 -1.16 -8.73
C GLN A 120 27.05 0.22 -8.11
N PHE A 121 26.61 0.25 -6.85
CA PHE A 121 26.43 1.48 -6.08
C PHE A 121 27.77 2.22 -5.89
N LYS A 122 28.82 1.52 -5.45
CA LYS A 122 30.14 2.13 -5.27
C LYS A 122 30.65 2.66 -6.60
N GLU A 123 30.54 1.91 -7.67
CA GLU A 123 30.96 2.33 -9.01
C GLU A 123 30.20 3.59 -9.46
N PHE A 124 28.87 3.56 -9.47
CA PHE A 124 28.05 4.67 -9.94
C PHE A 124 28.19 5.93 -9.07
N PHE A 125 28.10 5.81 -7.74
CA PHE A 125 28.17 6.96 -6.83
C PHE A 125 29.60 7.46 -6.58
N SER A 126 30.63 6.72 -7.05
CA SER A 126 32.03 7.18 -6.98
C SER A 126 32.53 7.88 -8.25
N LYS A 127 31.75 7.86 -9.33
CA LYS A 127 32.10 8.59 -10.56
C LYS A 127 32.18 10.09 -10.27
N PRO A 128 33.27 10.77 -10.67
CA PRO A 128 33.49 12.18 -10.37
C PRO A 128 32.48 13.12 -11.03
N LYS A 129 31.80 12.66 -12.09
CA LYS A 129 30.76 13.42 -12.81
C LYS A 129 29.36 13.33 -12.18
N ASN A 130 29.20 12.57 -11.09
CA ASN A 130 27.91 12.32 -10.45
C ASN A 130 27.78 13.09 -9.13
N HIS A 131 26.80 13.99 -9.06
CA HIS A 131 26.55 14.92 -7.98
C HIS A 131 25.20 14.61 -7.31
N PHE A 132 25.16 14.53 -5.98
CA PHE A 132 23.96 14.12 -5.24
C PHE A 132 23.73 15.05 -4.06
N PHE A 133 22.49 15.49 -3.87
CA PHE A 133 22.11 16.49 -2.88
C PHE A 133 20.88 16.06 -2.07
N SER A 134 21.02 16.18 -0.75
CA SER A 134 19.99 15.95 0.28
C SER A 134 19.02 17.15 0.38
N LEU A 135 18.31 17.49 -0.68
CA LEU A 135 17.47 18.69 -0.73
C LEU A 135 16.06 18.35 -1.18
N PHE A 136 15.07 18.80 -0.40
CA PHE A 136 13.66 18.76 -0.81
C PHE A 136 13.40 19.80 -1.88
N ILE A 137 12.60 19.46 -2.87
CA ILE A 137 12.29 20.39 -3.95
C ILE A 137 11.03 21.14 -3.57
N SER A 138 11.12 22.45 -3.42
CA SER A 138 9.95 23.28 -3.15
C SER A 138 10.18 24.70 -3.60
N SER A 139 9.11 25.32 -4.07
CA SER A 139 9.04 26.76 -4.32
C SER A 139 9.08 27.59 -3.03
N ARG A 140 8.85 26.99 -1.85
CA ARG A 140 8.90 27.68 -0.55
C ARG A 140 10.30 27.63 0.06
N LYS A 141 10.87 28.80 0.37
CA LYS A 141 12.16 28.90 1.07
C LYS A 141 12.05 28.34 2.50
N LYS A 142 12.67 27.17 2.71
CA LYS A 142 12.86 26.51 4.01
C LYS A 142 14.29 25.97 4.09
N SER A 143 14.80 25.73 5.30
CA SER A 143 16.05 24.99 5.48
C SER A 143 15.93 23.60 4.82
N ASN A 144 16.97 23.17 4.10
CA ASN A 144 17.04 21.93 3.32
C ASN A 144 16.08 21.83 2.11
N HIS A 145 15.63 22.97 1.57
CA HIS A 145 14.86 23.01 0.33
C HIS A 145 15.62 23.76 -0.77
N ILE A 146 15.41 23.37 -2.02
CA ILE A 146 15.90 24.07 -3.20
C ILE A 146 14.76 24.20 -4.22
N SER A 147 14.66 25.36 -4.86
CA SER A 147 13.71 25.53 -5.96
C SER A 147 14.30 24.99 -7.26
N PRO A 148 13.47 24.61 -8.25
CA PRO A 148 13.89 24.33 -9.62
C PRO A 148 14.86 25.37 -10.19
N SER A 149 14.58 26.66 -10.01
CA SER A 149 15.48 27.73 -10.45
C SER A 149 16.83 27.69 -9.71
N GLY A 150 16.80 27.41 -8.39
CA GLY A 150 18.02 27.24 -7.61
C GLY A 150 18.83 26.00 -8.00
N ILE A 151 18.20 24.93 -8.49
CA ILE A 151 18.88 23.77 -9.06
C ILE A 151 19.67 24.17 -10.30
N ILE A 152 19.04 24.87 -11.24
CA ILE A 152 19.68 25.34 -12.48
C ILE A 152 20.85 26.28 -12.17
N GLU A 153 20.67 27.24 -11.26
CA GLU A 153 21.74 28.14 -10.81
C GLU A 153 22.91 27.37 -10.21
N LYS A 154 22.63 26.41 -9.32
CA LYS A 154 23.65 25.58 -8.66
C LYS A 154 24.46 24.77 -9.66
N ILE A 155 23.81 24.17 -10.65
CA ILE A 155 24.48 23.42 -11.71
C ILE A 155 25.36 24.38 -12.52
N SER A 156 24.81 25.51 -12.95
CA SER A 156 25.47 26.50 -13.82
C SER A 156 26.78 27.03 -13.26
N ILE A 157 26.90 27.16 -11.92
CA ILE A 157 28.13 27.59 -11.24
C ILE A 157 29.30 26.62 -11.48
N THR A 158 29.02 25.32 -11.54
CA THR A 158 30.04 24.27 -11.71
C THR A 158 30.14 23.71 -13.12
N HIS A 159 29.05 23.78 -13.87
CA HIS A 159 28.93 23.24 -15.23
C HIS A 159 28.15 24.27 -16.06
N PRO A 160 28.84 25.11 -16.87
CA PRO A 160 28.18 26.08 -17.72
C PRO A 160 27.14 25.42 -18.63
N LEU A 161 25.87 25.74 -18.42
CA LEU A 161 24.77 25.17 -19.17
C LEU A 161 24.64 25.87 -20.53
N THR A 162 24.66 25.07 -21.59
CA THR A 162 24.34 25.56 -22.94
C THR A 162 22.87 25.26 -23.27
N PRO A 163 22.27 25.97 -24.25
CA PRO A 163 20.92 25.63 -24.70
C PRO A 163 20.79 24.15 -25.06
N ASN A 164 19.63 23.54 -24.77
CA ASN A 164 19.31 22.14 -25.05
C ASN A 164 20.34 21.11 -24.53
N SER A 165 20.93 21.36 -23.36
CA SER A 165 21.97 20.49 -22.78
C SER A 165 21.52 19.71 -21.54
N CYS A 166 20.34 19.99 -21.00
CA CYS A 166 19.82 19.36 -19.79
C CYS A 166 18.72 18.36 -20.11
N PHE A 167 18.78 17.17 -19.51
CA PHE A 167 17.70 16.20 -19.49
C PHE A 167 17.08 16.17 -18.09
N LEU A 168 15.75 16.20 -18.00
CA LEU A 168 15.04 16.17 -16.72
C LEU A 168 14.35 14.82 -16.50
N LYS A 169 14.63 14.15 -15.38
CA LYS A 169 13.88 12.97 -14.92
C LYS A 169 13.25 13.28 -13.58
N MET A 170 11.95 13.08 -13.47
CA MET A 170 11.20 13.38 -12.26
C MET A 170 10.07 12.39 -12.03
N ASP A 171 9.90 12.03 -10.78
CA ASP A 171 8.70 11.40 -10.26
C ASP A 171 7.85 12.47 -9.56
N ILE A 172 6.58 12.60 -9.96
CA ILE A 172 5.65 13.60 -9.43
C ILE A 172 4.44 12.92 -8.78
N GLU A 173 4.26 13.18 -7.49
CA GLU A 173 2.96 12.98 -6.83
C GLU A 173 2.02 14.17 -7.13
N GLY A 174 0.70 13.93 -7.25
CA GLY A 174 -0.29 14.92 -7.72
C GLY A 174 -0.37 16.29 -7.00
N TYR A 175 0.42 16.52 -5.95
CA TYR A 175 0.59 17.80 -5.26
C TYR A 175 1.84 18.61 -5.68
N GLU A 176 2.72 18.07 -6.54
CA GLU A 176 4.01 18.70 -6.92
C GLU A 176 4.03 19.27 -8.36
N PHE A 177 2.89 19.40 -9.04
CA PHE A 177 2.79 19.95 -10.40
C PHE A 177 3.43 21.35 -10.58
N SER A 178 3.47 22.15 -9.51
CA SER A 178 4.14 23.45 -9.54
C SER A 178 5.66 23.35 -9.76
N VAL A 179 6.28 22.23 -9.36
CA VAL A 179 7.73 21.99 -9.55
C VAL A 179 8.03 21.88 -11.04
N LEU A 180 7.26 21.08 -11.79
CA LEU A 180 7.42 20.96 -13.24
C LEU A 180 7.18 22.29 -13.93
N THR A 181 6.14 23.02 -13.51
CA THR A 181 5.80 24.33 -14.08
C THR A 181 6.97 25.32 -13.96
N GLU A 182 7.70 25.29 -12.84
CA GLU A 182 8.87 26.16 -12.65
C GLU A 182 10.07 25.73 -13.50
N PHE A 183 10.28 24.43 -13.73
CA PHE A 183 11.29 23.94 -14.68
C PHE A 183 11.01 24.37 -16.12
N LEU A 184 9.73 24.47 -16.51
CA LEU A 184 9.35 24.94 -17.85
C LEU A 184 9.75 26.40 -18.13
N ILE A 185 10.01 27.21 -17.09
CA ILE A 185 10.57 28.56 -17.26
C ILE A 185 11.97 28.49 -17.89
N HIS A 186 12.71 27.40 -17.65
CA HIS A 186 14.06 27.15 -18.15
C HIS A 186 14.07 26.25 -19.39
N ASN A 187 12.99 26.24 -20.18
CA ASN A 187 12.83 25.37 -21.36
C ASN A 187 13.97 25.46 -22.38
N THR A 188 14.62 26.62 -22.50
CA THR A 188 15.74 26.82 -23.45
C THR A 188 16.96 25.96 -23.12
N LEU A 189 17.06 25.48 -21.87
CA LEU A 189 18.14 24.61 -21.41
C LEU A 189 17.77 23.12 -21.49
N ILE A 190 16.49 22.80 -21.41
CA ILE A 190 15.98 21.42 -21.30
C ILE A 190 15.72 20.85 -22.69
N ASN A 191 16.43 19.78 -23.07
CA ASN A 191 16.26 19.13 -24.36
C ASN A 191 15.16 18.05 -24.37
N SER A 192 14.92 17.40 -23.24
CA SER A 192 13.89 16.39 -23.06
C SER A 192 13.64 16.13 -21.58
N MET A 193 12.49 15.54 -21.30
CA MET A 193 12.10 15.16 -19.96
C MET A 193 11.37 13.82 -19.93
N VAL A 194 11.56 13.11 -18.84
CA VAL A 194 10.78 11.94 -18.43
C VAL A 194 10.09 12.30 -17.13
N VAL A 195 8.76 12.22 -17.14
CA VAL A 195 7.95 12.55 -15.97
C VAL A 195 7.01 11.39 -15.69
N GLU A 196 7.12 10.84 -14.48
CA GLU A 196 6.17 9.89 -13.95
C GLU A 196 5.12 10.63 -13.12
N PHE A 197 3.84 10.35 -13.38
CA PHE A 197 2.74 11.02 -12.72
C PHE A 197 1.93 10.03 -11.88
N HIS A 198 1.83 10.30 -10.58
CA HIS A 198 0.98 9.55 -9.67
C HIS A 198 -0.26 10.35 -9.25
N ASP A 199 -1.33 9.64 -8.88
CA ASP A 199 -2.57 10.19 -8.31
C ASP A 199 -3.32 11.22 -9.20
N LEU A 200 -3.25 11.05 -10.53
CA LEU A 200 -3.88 11.94 -11.53
C LEU A 200 -5.40 12.13 -11.36
N ASP A 201 -6.10 11.14 -10.80
CA ASP A 201 -7.56 11.14 -10.68
C ASP A 201 -8.13 12.32 -9.88
N PHE A 202 -7.36 12.86 -8.93
CA PHE A 202 -7.83 13.93 -8.03
C PHE A 202 -7.60 15.34 -8.57
N ARG A 203 -6.77 15.49 -9.61
CA ARG A 203 -6.31 16.79 -10.11
C ARG A 203 -6.21 16.82 -11.62
N TRP A 204 -7.04 16.04 -12.30
CA TRP A 204 -7.03 15.93 -13.75
C TRP A 204 -7.05 17.28 -14.46
N ASP A 205 -7.83 18.26 -13.98
CA ASP A 205 -7.94 19.55 -14.68
C ASP A 205 -6.61 20.34 -14.57
N SER A 206 -5.94 20.27 -13.41
CA SER A 206 -4.58 20.81 -13.24
C SER A 206 -3.53 20.05 -14.05
N PHE A 207 -3.68 18.73 -14.17
CA PHE A 207 -2.82 17.90 -15.01
C PHE A 207 -3.00 18.25 -16.50
N SER A 208 -4.24 18.34 -16.99
CA SER A 208 -4.55 18.74 -18.36
C SER A 208 -3.97 20.11 -18.68
N GLU A 209 -4.15 21.10 -17.81
CA GLU A 209 -3.57 22.43 -17.98
C GLU A 209 -2.02 22.38 -18.03
N LEU A 210 -1.40 21.57 -17.18
CA LEU A 210 0.04 21.37 -17.18
C LEU A 210 0.54 20.74 -18.47
N ILE A 211 -0.12 19.68 -18.97
CA ILE A 211 0.29 19.03 -20.22
C ILE A 211 0.13 19.97 -21.41
N GLU A 212 -0.91 20.81 -21.45
CA GLU A 212 -1.03 21.80 -22.51
C GLU A 212 0.13 22.81 -22.48
N LYS A 213 0.54 23.28 -21.30
CA LYS A 213 1.74 24.15 -21.16
C LYS A 213 3.02 23.44 -21.60
N ILE A 214 3.17 22.15 -21.32
CA ILE A 214 4.33 21.37 -21.80
C ILE A 214 4.34 21.33 -23.33
N LYS A 215 3.17 21.13 -23.96
CA LYS A 215 3.04 21.03 -25.42
C LYS A 215 3.34 22.32 -26.18
N GLU A 216 3.30 23.47 -25.52
CA GLU A 216 3.74 24.74 -26.12
C GLU A 216 5.24 24.72 -26.47
N GLN A 217 6.03 23.88 -25.79
CA GLN A 217 7.50 23.91 -25.86
C GLN A 217 8.13 22.53 -26.13
N PHE A 218 7.41 21.44 -25.85
CA PHE A 218 7.90 20.07 -25.98
C PHE A 218 6.92 19.20 -26.77
N VAL A 219 7.47 18.18 -27.42
CA VAL A 219 6.69 17.17 -28.14
C VAL A 219 6.57 15.92 -27.28
N ILE A 220 5.35 15.43 -27.09
CA ILE A 220 5.11 14.15 -26.42
C ILE A 220 5.57 13.02 -27.35
N SER A 221 6.61 12.30 -26.97
CA SER A 221 7.17 11.19 -27.77
C SER A 221 6.56 9.82 -27.42
N HIS A 222 6.25 9.61 -26.15
CA HIS A 222 5.67 8.37 -25.65
C HIS A 222 4.80 8.66 -24.44
N VAL A 223 3.69 7.92 -24.33
CA VAL A 223 2.85 7.89 -23.14
C VAL A 223 2.72 6.43 -22.76
N HIS A 224 3.22 6.08 -21.58
CA HIS A 224 3.01 4.77 -21.00
C HIS A 224 1.89 4.86 -19.98
N ASP A 225 0.77 4.21 -20.25
CA ASP A 225 -0.19 3.86 -19.20
C ASP A 225 0.45 2.66 -18.47
N ILE A 226 1.22 2.92 -17.39
CA ILE A 226 1.54 1.88 -16.40
C ILE A 226 0.22 1.20 -16.14
N GLN A 227 0.06 -0.10 -16.41
CA GLN A 227 -1.19 -0.89 -16.54
C GLN A 227 -2.24 -0.70 -15.42
N ILE A 228 -2.69 0.53 -15.23
CA ILE A 228 -3.56 1.06 -14.21
C ILE A 228 -5.00 0.92 -14.70
N LYS A 229 -5.21 0.81 -16.01
CA LYS A 229 -6.49 0.40 -16.58
C LYS A 229 -6.97 -0.93 -16.02
N ASP A 230 -6.10 -1.91 -15.80
CA ASP A 230 -6.52 -3.19 -15.22
C ASP A 230 -6.71 -3.06 -13.70
N ILE A 231 -5.88 -2.27 -13.03
CA ILE A 231 -5.98 -1.94 -11.60
C ILE A 231 -7.30 -1.21 -11.30
N PHE A 232 -7.52 -0.03 -11.88
CA PHE A 232 -8.74 0.73 -11.68
C PHE A 232 -9.94 0.04 -12.31
N ARG A 233 -9.83 -0.75 -13.38
CA ARG A 233 -10.97 -1.54 -13.86
C ARG A 233 -11.31 -2.65 -12.88
N LYS A 234 -10.35 -3.38 -12.32
CA LYS A 234 -10.60 -4.37 -11.26
C LYS A 234 -11.18 -3.67 -10.04
N VAL A 235 -10.52 -2.66 -9.48
CA VAL A 235 -11.00 -1.90 -8.31
C VAL A 235 -12.36 -1.25 -8.56
N ARG A 236 -12.63 -0.71 -9.76
CA ARG A 236 -13.94 -0.14 -10.13
C ARG A 236 -14.99 -1.20 -10.40
N GLN A 237 -14.64 -2.36 -10.94
CA GLN A 237 -15.56 -3.51 -11.06
C GLN A 237 -15.92 -4.03 -9.68
N VAL A 238 -14.93 -4.16 -8.78
CA VAL A 238 -15.14 -4.48 -7.36
C VAL A 238 -16.05 -3.44 -6.74
N GLU A 239 -15.77 -2.16 -6.92
CA GLU A 239 -16.61 -1.10 -6.41
C GLU A 239 -18.04 -1.18 -6.96
N LEU A 240 -18.23 -1.38 -8.28
CA LEU A 240 -19.56 -1.49 -8.88
C LEU A 240 -20.31 -2.72 -8.36
N ARG A 241 -19.62 -3.87 -8.26
CA ARG A 241 -20.16 -5.11 -7.66
C ARG A 241 -20.55 -4.91 -6.20
N THR A 242 -19.75 -4.15 -5.46
CA THR A 242 -19.97 -3.92 -4.02
C THR A 242 -20.92 -2.76 -3.76
N ARG A 243 -21.09 -1.80 -4.67
CA ARG A 243 -21.97 -0.63 -4.48
C ARG A 243 -23.42 -1.02 -4.24
N GLY A 244 -23.94 -2.01 -4.97
CA GLY A 244 -25.28 -2.57 -4.73
C GLY A 244 -25.39 -3.21 -3.34
N LEU A 245 -24.35 -3.94 -2.92
CA LEU A 245 -24.29 -4.61 -1.61
C LEU A 245 -24.19 -3.61 -0.45
N VAL A 246 -23.33 -2.60 -0.58
CA VAL A 246 -23.14 -1.52 0.40
C VAL A 246 -24.39 -0.64 0.51
N ASN A 247 -25.12 -0.46 -0.60
CA ASN A 247 -26.35 0.33 -0.60
C ASN A 247 -27.56 -0.39 -0.03
N ASN A 248 -27.74 -1.67 -0.34
CA ASN A 248 -28.97 -2.39 0.00
C ASN A 248 -28.84 -3.30 1.23
N ILE A 249 -27.64 -3.77 1.58
CA ILE A 249 -27.43 -4.82 2.58
C ILE A 249 -26.63 -4.29 3.78
N PHE A 250 -25.50 -3.63 3.53
CA PHE A 250 -24.54 -3.30 4.61
C PHE A 250 -24.63 -1.86 5.16
N GLY A 251 -25.43 -0.98 4.56
CA GLY A 251 -25.49 0.43 4.98
C GLY A 251 -25.97 0.63 6.43
N GLY A 252 -27.05 -0.05 6.82
CA GLY A 252 -27.57 -0.02 8.19
C GLY A 252 -26.92 -1.07 9.09
N GLU A 253 -26.73 -2.28 8.58
CA GLU A 253 -26.26 -3.43 9.36
C GLU A 253 -24.81 -3.28 9.85
N TYR A 254 -23.93 -2.63 9.07
CA TYR A 254 -22.55 -2.35 9.50
C TYR A 254 -22.53 -1.36 10.67
N HIS A 255 -23.25 -0.24 10.54
CA HIS A 255 -23.27 0.80 11.56
C HIS A 255 -23.83 0.27 12.88
N SER A 256 -24.90 -0.53 12.82
CA SER A 256 -25.47 -1.16 14.01
C SER A 256 -24.57 -2.23 14.64
N ALA A 257 -23.85 -3.01 13.83
CA ALA A 257 -23.04 -4.13 14.32
C ALA A 257 -21.77 -3.68 15.04
N PHE A 258 -21.30 -2.47 14.74
CA PHE A 258 -20.07 -1.91 15.30
C PHE A 258 -20.28 -0.74 16.25
N LYS A 259 -21.52 -0.38 16.64
CA LYS A 259 -21.82 0.79 17.51
C LYS A 259 -20.82 0.99 18.65
N GLY A 260 -20.24 2.18 18.71
CA GLY A 260 -19.27 2.56 19.73
C GLY A 260 -19.97 3.17 20.95
N LYS A 261 -19.68 2.67 22.16
CA LYS A 261 -20.32 3.07 23.43
C LYS A 261 -20.07 4.53 23.91
N GLY A 262 -19.89 5.52 23.04
CA GLY A 262 -19.43 6.86 23.42
C GLY A 262 -20.38 7.99 23.02
N MET A 263 -20.82 8.77 24.00
CA MET A 263 -21.60 9.99 23.84
C MET A 263 -20.67 11.21 23.70
N THR A 264 -20.89 12.07 22.70
CA THR A 264 -20.25 13.38 22.48
C THR A 264 -21.26 14.50 22.66
N PHE A 265 -20.89 15.59 23.34
CA PHE A 265 -21.76 16.75 23.52
C PHE A 265 -22.16 17.32 22.16
N SER A 266 -23.47 17.42 21.89
CA SER A 266 -24.02 18.01 20.66
C SER A 266 -24.44 19.45 20.94
N GLU A 267 -25.45 19.63 21.79
CA GLU A 267 -26.02 20.94 22.10
C GLU A 267 -26.64 20.97 23.50
N VAL A 268 -27.13 22.15 23.91
CA VAL A 268 -27.95 22.33 25.10
C VAL A 268 -29.35 22.73 24.69
N ARG A 269 -30.36 22.03 25.22
CA ARG A 269 -31.77 22.38 25.04
C ARG A 269 -32.44 22.65 26.38
N ALA A 270 -33.58 23.35 26.34
CA ALA A 270 -34.42 23.53 27.53
C ALA A 270 -34.84 22.16 28.09
N TYR A 271 -34.79 22.04 29.41
CA TYR A 271 -35.24 20.89 30.18
C TYR A 271 -36.73 20.66 29.91
N GLN A 272 -37.09 19.42 29.61
CA GLN A 272 -38.48 18.98 29.54
C GLN A 272 -38.75 17.96 30.64
N TYR A 273 -40.00 17.94 31.11
CA TYR A 273 -40.42 17.00 32.12
C TYR A 273 -40.21 15.55 31.64
N GLY A 274 -39.37 14.80 32.36
CA GLY A 274 -38.95 13.45 31.99
C GLY A 274 -37.46 13.32 31.63
N ASP A 275 -36.74 14.43 31.46
CA ASP A 275 -35.29 14.41 31.24
C ASP A 275 -34.50 14.03 32.50
N ASP A 276 -33.38 13.34 32.31
CA ASP A 276 -32.46 12.98 33.40
C ASP A 276 -31.85 14.26 34.02
N VAL A 277 -32.12 14.45 35.30
CA VAL A 277 -31.62 15.58 36.10
C VAL A 277 -30.09 15.63 36.12
N ARG A 278 -29.40 14.49 35.91
CA ARG A 278 -27.93 14.43 35.83
C ARG A 278 -27.37 15.04 34.55
N ALA A 279 -28.20 15.17 33.50
CA ALA A 279 -27.80 15.78 32.24
C ALA A 279 -27.90 17.31 32.28
N ILE A 280 -28.37 17.92 33.37
CA ILE A 280 -28.51 19.38 33.50
C ILE A 280 -27.14 20.06 33.42
N ASP A 281 -27.04 21.06 32.53
CA ASP A 281 -25.90 21.98 32.49
C ASP A 281 -26.16 23.17 33.42
N TRP A 282 -25.64 23.10 34.64
CA TRP A 282 -25.79 24.18 35.62
C TRP A 282 -25.13 25.50 35.18
N ASN A 283 -24.09 25.46 34.33
CA ASN A 283 -23.41 26.67 33.87
C ASN A 283 -24.24 27.44 32.84
N VAL A 284 -24.88 26.72 31.92
CA VAL A 284 -25.79 27.35 30.93
C VAL A 284 -27.08 27.79 31.62
N SER A 285 -27.61 26.96 32.51
CA SER A 285 -28.85 27.27 33.24
C SER A 285 -28.72 28.51 34.11
N ALA A 286 -27.59 28.67 34.81
CA ALA A 286 -27.31 29.86 35.63
C ALA A 286 -27.16 31.16 34.83
N ARG A 287 -26.96 31.09 33.50
CA ARG A 287 -26.83 32.26 32.63
C ARG A 287 -28.11 32.63 31.90
N ARG A 288 -29.12 31.75 31.89
CA ARG A 288 -30.33 31.90 31.06
C ARG A 288 -31.65 31.89 31.84
N ASP A 289 -31.61 31.96 33.17
CA ASP A 289 -32.80 31.92 34.07
C ASP A 289 -33.78 30.75 33.82
N GLU A 290 -33.33 29.73 33.07
CA GLU A 290 -34.09 28.55 32.67
C GLU A 290 -33.18 27.32 32.75
N THR A 291 -33.74 26.13 32.99
CA THR A 291 -32.97 24.88 33.11
C THR A 291 -32.66 24.31 31.73
N TYR A 292 -31.38 24.01 31.46
CA TYR A 292 -30.91 23.39 30.22
C TYR A 292 -30.28 22.02 30.48
N VAL A 293 -30.52 21.07 29.57
CA VAL A 293 -29.90 19.73 29.56
C VAL A 293 -28.92 19.59 28.40
N LYS A 294 -27.81 18.91 28.65
CA LYS A 294 -26.83 18.51 27.64
C LYS A 294 -27.41 17.39 26.80
N ILE A 295 -27.61 17.64 25.51
CA ILE A 295 -27.82 16.57 24.53
C ILE A 295 -26.44 16.05 24.14
N PHE A 296 -26.25 14.75 24.28
CA PHE A 296 -25.08 14.10 23.70
C PHE A 296 -25.53 13.27 22.51
N GLU A 297 -24.88 13.47 21.36
CA GLU A 297 -24.99 12.58 20.21
C GLU A 297 -24.01 11.42 20.33
N GLU A 298 -24.37 10.26 19.79
CA GLU A 298 -23.44 9.13 19.67
C GLU A 298 -22.54 9.37 18.45
N GLU A 299 -21.46 10.15 18.61
CA GLU A 299 -20.48 10.29 17.54
C GLU A 299 -19.06 9.95 18.02
N ARG A 300 -18.55 8.81 17.56
CA ARG A 300 -17.10 8.60 17.44
C ARG A 300 -16.83 8.05 16.07
N GLU A 301 -16.05 8.79 15.29
CA GLU A 301 -15.43 8.29 14.06
C GLU A 301 -14.75 6.95 14.35
N GLN A 302 -15.32 5.85 13.89
CA GLN A 302 -14.70 4.56 14.08
C GLN A 302 -13.52 4.45 13.12
N SER A 303 -12.57 3.61 13.49
CA SER A 303 -11.43 3.31 12.63
C SER A 303 -11.45 1.82 12.35
N LEU A 304 -11.65 1.47 11.09
CA LEU A 304 -11.45 0.13 10.55
C LEU A 304 -9.98 -0.04 10.21
N MET A 305 -9.30 -0.96 10.89
CA MET A 305 -7.95 -1.39 10.54
C MET A 305 -8.03 -2.78 9.90
N ILE A 306 -7.67 -2.87 8.62
CA ILE A 306 -7.60 -4.13 7.89
C ILE A 306 -6.20 -4.72 8.09
N LEU A 307 -6.11 -5.94 8.60
CA LEU A 307 -4.90 -6.75 8.62
C LEU A 307 -5.05 -7.80 7.51
N PHE A 308 -4.34 -7.61 6.41
CA PHE A 308 -4.45 -8.44 5.21
C PHE A 308 -3.24 -9.36 5.08
N ASP A 309 -3.50 -10.66 5.05
CA ASP A 309 -2.50 -11.70 4.85
C ASP A 309 -2.12 -11.79 3.37
N ALA A 310 -0.85 -11.48 3.06
CA ALA A 310 -0.30 -11.53 1.71
C ALA A 310 0.72 -12.67 1.56
N SER A 311 0.69 -13.68 2.43
CA SER A 311 1.49 -14.89 2.27
C SER A 311 1.13 -15.65 0.99
N ALA A 312 2.00 -16.57 0.62
CA ALA A 312 1.85 -17.36 -0.59
C ALA A 312 0.68 -18.35 -0.53
N SER A 313 0.21 -18.72 0.67
CA SER A 313 -0.97 -19.57 0.82
C SER A 313 -2.23 -18.91 0.23
N GLY A 314 -2.29 -17.58 0.22
CA GLY A 314 -3.36 -16.80 -0.42
C GLY A 314 -3.46 -16.95 -1.94
N ASP A 315 -2.40 -17.42 -2.60
CA ASP A 315 -2.35 -17.64 -4.06
C ASP A 315 -2.91 -19.02 -4.47
N PHE A 316 -3.51 -19.76 -3.53
CA PHE A 316 -4.25 -20.99 -3.80
C PHE A 316 -5.73 -20.72 -4.09
N GLY A 317 -6.30 -21.50 -5.01
CA GLY A 317 -7.72 -21.51 -5.33
C GLY A 317 -8.04 -22.62 -6.32
N SER A 318 -9.06 -23.42 -6.00
CA SER A 318 -9.56 -24.52 -6.85
C SER A 318 -10.82 -24.15 -7.64
N GLY A 319 -11.46 -23.03 -7.25
CA GLY A 319 -12.64 -22.47 -7.90
C GLY A 319 -12.28 -21.45 -8.98
N SER A 320 -13.15 -20.46 -9.15
CA SER A 320 -12.97 -19.38 -10.14
C SER A 320 -12.09 -18.23 -9.66
N GLU A 321 -11.81 -18.13 -8.36
CA GLU A 321 -11.10 -17.02 -7.73
C GLU A 321 -10.06 -17.55 -6.73
N PHE A 322 -8.93 -16.85 -6.60
CA PHE A 322 -7.93 -17.15 -5.57
C PHE A 322 -8.38 -16.67 -4.19
N LYS A 323 -7.86 -17.28 -3.10
CA LYS A 323 -8.16 -16.83 -1.72
C LYS A 323 -7.82 -15.35 -1.52
N ARG A 324 -6.70 -14.87 -2.07
CA ARG A 324 -6.28 -13.46 -2.01
C ARG A 324 -7.28 -12.53 -2.71
N GLU A 325 -7.80 -12.93 -3.87
CA GLU A 325 -8.79 -12.15 -4.62
C GLU A 325 -10.11 -12.03 -3.86
N LEU A 326 -10.60 -13.15 -3.31
CA LEU A 326 -11.79 -13.15 -2.45
C LEU A 326 -11.59 -12.27 -1.20
N GLY A 327 -10.42 -12.35 -0.57
CA GLY A 327 -10.08 -11.50 0.57
C GLY A 327 -10.06 -10.02 0.22
N ALA A 328 -9.52 -9.68 -0.95
CA ALA A 328 -9.51 -8.30 -1.45
C ALA A 328 -10.93 -7.77 -1.74
N MET A 329 -11.81 -8.60 -2.30
CA MET A 329 -13.23 -8.29 -2.53
C MET A 329 -13.97 -8.00 -1.20
N ILE A 330 -13.72 -8.81 -0.18
CA ILE A 330 -14.32 -8.62 1.16
C ILE A 330 -13.80 -7.33 1.79
N CYS A 331 -12.49 -7.08 1.73
CA CYS A 331 -11.87 -5.85 2.21
C CYS A 331 -12.48 -4.62 1.53
N ALA A 332 -12.68 -4.67 0.21
CA ALA A 332 -13.33 -3.60 -0.55
C ALA A 332 -14.75 -3.35 -0.09
N THR A 333 -15.56 -4.39 0.04
CA THR A 333 -16.96 -4.29 0.50
C THR A 333 -17.04 -3.60 1.85
N LEU A 334 -16.19 -4.00 2.79
CA LEU A 334 -16.19 -3.46 4.15
C LEU A 334 -15.57 -2.06 4.23
N ALA A 335 -14.52 -1.78 3.48
CA ALA A 335 -13.93 -0.45 3.40
C ALA A 335 -14.89 0.58 2.78
N PHE A 336 -15.62 0.19 1.72
CA PHE A 336 -16.65 1.04 1.13
C PHE A 336 -17.85 1.25 2.06
N SER A 337 -18.22 0.24 2.85
CA SER A 337 -19.24 0.37 3.90
C SER A 337 -18.80 1.32 5.00
N ALA A 338 -17.54 1.21 5.45
CA ALA A 338 -16.97 2.09 6.48
C ALA A 338 -16.98 3.56 6.05
N ILE A 339 -16.53 3.89 4.83
CA ILE A 339 -16.54 5.30 4.39
C ILE A 339 -17.95 5.85 4.17
N LYS A 340 -18.93 5.00 3.83
CA LYS A 340 -20.33 5.42 3.73
C LYS A 340 -20.87 5.88 5.09
N ASN A 341 -20.36 5.27 6.17
CA ASN A 341 -20.64 5.65 7.55
C ASN A 341 -19.65 6.70 8.09
N ASN A 342 -18.85 7.34 7.22
CA ASN A 342 -17.87 8.36 7.58
C ASN A 342 -16.78 7.86 8.56
N ASP A 343 -16.45 6.57 8.51
CA ASP A 343 -15.36 5.97 9.30
C ASP A 343 -13.99 6.11 8.61
N LYS A 344 -12.92 6.03 9.41
CA LYS A 344 -11.53 5.95 8.92
C LYS A 344 -11.20 4.52 8.54
N VAL A 345 -10.47 4.32 7.46
CA VAL A 345 -10.00 2.99 7.03
C VAL A 345 -8.49 3.01 6.95
N GLY A 346 -7.82 2.03 7.55
CA GLY A 346 -6.38 1.79 7.44
C GLY A 346 -6.09 0.35 7.02
N LEU A 347 -4.84 0.09 6.64
CA LEU A 347 -4.38 -1.20 6.14
C LEU A 347 -3.02 -1.56 6.73
N VAL A 348 -2.86 -2.83 7.11
CA VAL A 348 -1.58 -3.47 7.36
C VAL A 348 -1.53 -4.71 6.48
N ILE A 349 -0.56 -4.76 5.57
CA ILE A 349 -0.27 -5.97 4.80
C ILE A 349 0.88 -6.70 5.51
N PHE A 350 0.72 -8.00 5.72
CA PHE A 350 1.68 -8.82 6.45
C PHE A 350 1.90 -10.19 5.81
N THR A 351 3.04 -10.77 6.16
CA THR A 351 3.49 -12.14 5.84
C THR A 351 3.99 -12.75 7.16
N ASN A 352 5.21 -13.28 7.22
CA ASN A 352 5.92 -13.55 8.47
C ASN A 352 6.51 -12.28 9.10
N GLU A 353 6.41 -11.15 8.40
CA GLU A 353 6.77 -9.81 8.84
C GLU A 353 5.70 -8.78 8.47
N ILE A 354 5.86 -7.55 8.96
CA ILE A 354 4.99 -6.43 8.56
C ILE A 354 5.58 -5.83 7.29
N GLU A 355 4.87 -6.03 6.18
CA GLU A 355 5.34 -5.61 4.86
C GLU A 355 4.96 -4.16 4.55
N LYS A 356 3.71 -3.77 4.86
CA LYS A 356 3.21 -2.42 4.57
C LYS A 356 2.20 -1.93 5.59
N VAL A 357 2.23 -0.62 5.88
CA VAL A 357 1.32 0.03 6.82
C VAL A 357 0.78 1.32 6.21
N ILE A 358 -0.53 1.45 6.20
CA ILE A 358 -1.28 2.64 5.77
C ILE A 358 -2.15 3.06 6.95
N LEU A 359 -1.87 4.24 7.50
CA LEU A 359 -2.58 4.75 8.68
C LEU A 359 -4.04 5.08 8.34
N PRO A 360 -4.99 4.90 9.27
CA PRO A 360 -6.40 5.15 9.01
C PRO A 360 -6.68 6.60 8.61
N LYS A 361 -7.24 6.81 7.42
CA LYS A 361 -7.77 8.11 6.98
C LYS A 361 -9.17 7.96 6.41
N LYS A 362 -9.85 9.09 6.29
CA LYS A 362 -11.16 9.19 5.63
C LYS A 362 -11.00 9.40 4.13
N GLY A 363 -12.12 9.19 3.45
CA GLY A 363 -12.27 9.58 2.06
C GLY A 363 -12.15 8.41 1.10
N ARG A 364 -12.96 8.49 0.06
CA ARG A 364 -13.02 7.50 -1.02
C ARG A 364 -11.66 7.32 -1.71
N SER A 365 -10.90 8.40 -1.89
CA SER A 365 -9.54 8.37 -2.44
C SER A 365 -8.62 7.44 -1.66
N HIS A 366 -8.68 7.53 -0.33
CA HIS A 366 -7.88 6.73 0.57
C HIS A 366 -8.22 5.24 0.48
N VAL A 367 -9.52 4.90 0.39
CA VAL A 367 -9.97 3.52 0.19
C VAL A 367 -9.51 2.98 -1.16
N LEU A 368 -9.63 3.74 -2.24
CA LEU A 368 -9.14 3.31 -3.56
C LEU A 368 -7.62 3.03 -3.53
N ARG A 369 -6.85 3.87 -2.83
CA ARG A 369 -5.42 3.60 -2.58
C ARG A 369 -5.22 2.29 -1.81
N ILE A 370 -5.95 2.07 -0.71
CA ILE A 370 -5.89 0.81 0.05
C ILE A 370 -6.18 -0.40 -0.83
N LEU A 371 -7.18 -0.32 -1.70
CA LEU A 371 -7.54 -1.43 -2.59
C LEU A 371 -6.48 -1.70 -3.66
N ARG A 372 -5.92 -0.65 -4.26
CA ARG A 372 -4.76 -0.80 -5.16
C ARG A 372 -3.64 -1.57 -4.46
N GLU A 373 -3.35 -1.22 -3.22
CA GLU A 373 -2.32 -1.89 -2.44
C GLU A 373 -2.67 -3.35 -2.20
N ILE A 374 -3.89 -3.69 -1.77
CA ILE A 374 -4.27 -5.09 -1.57
C ILE A 374 -4.18 -5.92 -2.86
N PHE A 375 -4.68 -5.40 -3.99
CA PHE A 375 -4.77 -6.18 -5.25
C PHE A 375 -3.44 -6.39 -5.96
N PHE A 376 -2.48 -5.47 -5.79
CA PHE A 376 -1.22 -5.46 -6.55
C PHE A 376 0.00 -5.54 -5.65
N PHE A 377 -0.18 -5.86 -4.37
CA PHE A 377 0.93 -6.05 -3.47
C PHE A 377 1.70 -7.32 -3.83
N GLU A 378 2.99 -7.15 -4.12
CA GLU A 378 3.94 -8.26 -4.27
C GLU A 378 4.69 -8.47 -2.94
N PRO A 379 4.52 -9.64 -2.30
CA PRO A 379 5.15 -9.89 -1.00
C PRO A 379 6.64 -10.17 -1.12
N ASN A 380 7.44 -9.60 -0.21
CA ASN A 380 8.88 -9.89 -0.13
C ASN A 380 9.17 -11.27 0.52
N ASN A 381 8.19 -11.81 1.25
CA ASN A 381 8.25 -13.08 1.92
C ASN A 381 7.01 -13.93 1.64
N LEU A 382 7.15 -15.25 1.66
CA LEU A 382 6.08 -16.17 1.30
C LEU A 382 5.34 -16.77 2.50
N LYS A 383 5.91 -16.66 3.71
CA LYS A 383 5.40 -17.31 4.93
C LYS A 383 4.40 -16.44 5.69
N THR A 384 3.73 -17.00 6.69
CA THR A 384 2.76 -16.29 7.56
C THR A 384 3.16 -16.29 9.04
N ASP A 385 2.97 -15.16 9.74
CA ASP A 385 3.06 -15.09 11.21
C ASP A 385 1.93 -14.22 11.79
N LEU A 386 0.81 -14.87 12.08
CA LEU A 386 -0.38 -14.21 12.64
C LEU A 386 -0.14 -13.62 14.03
N GLY A 387 0.78 -14.22 14.80
CA GLY A 387 1.12 -13.74 16.12
C GLY A 387 1.77 -12.36 16.07
N LYS A 388 2.75 -12.18 15.19
CA LYS A 388 3.46 -10.90 15.02
C LYS A 388 2.53 -9.78 14.56
N VAL A 389 1.62 -10.05 13.61
CA VAL A 389 0.68 -9.00 13.17
C VAL A 389 -0.30 -8.60 14.27
N CYS A 390 -0.77 -9.56 15.10
CA CYS A 390 -1.61 -9.25 16.25
C CYS A 390 -0.88 -8.35 17.27
N GLU A 391 0.36 -8.70 17.63
CA GLU A 391 1.18 -7.87 18.53
C GLU A 391 1.46 -6.47 17.95
N PHE A 392 1.75 -6.42 16.65
CA PHE A 392 1.97 -5.17 15.94
C PHE A 392 0.73 -4.27 15.99
N ALA A 393 -0.44 -4.82 15.65
CA ALA A 393 -1.71 -4.11 15.68
C ALA A 393 -2.03 -3.56 17.08
N ILE A 394 -1.86 -4.38 18.14
CA ILE A 394 -2.02 -3.96 19.54
C ILE A 394 -1.11 -2.76 19.88
N ARG A 395 0.09 -2.70 19.33
CA ARG A 395 1.06 -1.64 19.62
C ARG A 395 0.74 -0.34 18.88
N ILE A 396 0.33 -0.42 17.62
CA ILE A 396 0.09 0.76 16.77
C ILE A 396 -1.29 1.38 16.99
N LEU A 397 -2.31 0.58 17.30
CA LEU A 397 -3.66 1.06 17.53
C LEU A 397 -3.80 1.57 18.96
N LYS A 398 -3.72 2.89 19.13
CA LYS A 398 -3.83 3.53 20.46
C LYS A 398 -5.26 3.69 20.98
N ARG A 399 -6.23 3.71 20.06
CA ARG A 399 -7.66 3.80 20.38
C ARG A 399 -8.33 2.49 20.03
N ARG A 400 -9.46 2.20 20.70
CA ARG A 400 -10.31 1.06 20.32
C ARG A 400 -10.79 1.27 18.88
N SER A 401 -10.59 0.25 18.06
CA SER A 401 -10.81 0.26 16.62
C SER A 401 -11.51 -1.04 16.24
N ILE A 402 -12.15 -1.05 15.08
CA ILE A 402 -12.56 -2.30 14.44
C ILE A 402 -11.31 -2.86 13.75
N VAL A 403 -11.00 -4.12 14.03
CA VAL A 403 -9.85 -4.81 13.42
C VAL A 403 -10.37 -5.98 12.62
N LEU A 404 -10.18 -5.91 11.30
CA LEU A 404 -10.56 -6.97 10.39
C LEU A 404 -9.30 -7.77 10.03
N LEU A 405 -9.16 -8.98 10.54
CA LEU A 405 -8.08 -9.88 10.18
C LEU A 405 -8.54 -10.79 9.03
N VAL A 406 -7.93 -10.68 7.86
CA VAL A 406 -8.26 -11.46 6.66
C VAL A 406 -7.11 -12.40 6.36
N SER A 407 -7.31 -13.70 6.56
CA SER A 407 -6.30 -14.76 6.44
C SER A 407 -6.97 -16.13 6.28
N ASP A 408 -6.25 -17.12 5.78
CA ASP A 408 -6.65 -18.53 5.80
C ASP A 408 -6.33 -19.24 7.13
N LEU A 409 -5.73 -18.52 8.08
CA LEU A 409 -5.40 -19.01 9.42
C LEU A 409 -4.41 -20.18 9.46
N ILE A 410 -3.58 -20.31 8.42
CA ILE A 410 -2.48 -21.27 8.36
C ILE A 410 -1.26 -20.66 9.06
N SER A 411 -1.26 -20.70 10.38
CA SER A 411 -0.15 -20.23 11.21
C SER A 411 -0.22 -20.89 12.59
N GLU A 412 0.89 -20.93 13.31
CA GLU A 412 0.97 -21.55 14.63
C GLU A 412 0.88 -20.51 15.75
N ASN A 413 0.37 -20.92 16.91
CA ASN A 413 0.48 -20.20 18.19
C ASN A 413 0.00 -18.73 18.18
N TYR A 414 -1.03 -18.41 17.40
CA TYR A 414 -1.55 -17.04 17.27
C TYR A 414 -2.77 -16.77 18.17
N GLU A 415 -3.43 -17.81 18.67
CA GLU A 415 -4.76 -17.75 19.27
C GLU A 415 -4.79 -16.87 20.52
N ASP A 416 -3.75 -16.92 21.35
CA ASP A 416 -3.67 -16.09 22.56
C ASP A 416 -3.40 -14.61 22.21
N LYS A 417 -2.57 -14.35 21.20
CA LYS A 417 -2.28 -12.99 20.72
C LYS A 417 -3.52 -12.37 20.07
N LEU A 418 -4.26 -13.17 19.31
CA LEU A 418 -5.54 -12.79 18.72
C LEU A 418 -6.60 -12.52 19.80
N ARG A 419 -6.63 -13.30 20.89
CA ARG A 419 -7.47 -13.00 22.07
C ARG A 419 -7.13 -11.66 22.69
N PHE A 420 -5.84 -11.34 22.87
CA PHE A 420 -5.43 -10.03 23.41
C PHE A 420 -5.81 -8.88 22.48
N LEU A 421 -5.69 -9.08 21.15
CA LEU A 421 -6.14 -8.12 20.15
C LEU A 421 -7.64 -7.86 20.29
N LYS A 422 -8.45 -8.92 20.40
CA LYS A 422 -9.91 -8.85 20.62
C LYS A 422 -10.30 -8.18 21.95
N GLN A 423 -9.51 -8.33 23.00
CA GLN A 423 -9.81 -7.66 24.28
C GLN A 423 -9.64 -6.14 24.18
N LYS A 424 -8.69 -5.66 23.36
CA LYS A 424 -8.41 -4.23 23.19
C LYS A 424 -9.21 -3.58 22.06
N HIS A 425 -9.50 -4.33 21.01
CA HIS A 425 -10.13 -3.87 19.78
C HIS A 425 -11.31 -4.75 19.43
N ASP A 426 -12.25 -4.21 18.68
CA ASP A 426 -13.32 -5.00 18.12
C ASP A 426 -12.79 -5.83 16.94
N CYS A 427 -12.33 -7.06 17.24
CA CYS A 427 -11.64 -7.89 16.26
C CYS A 427 -12.58 -8.94 15.64
N VAL A 428 -12.66 -8.90 14.31
CA VAL A 428 -13.37 -9.88 13.47
C VAL A 428 -12.35 -10.57 12.56
N VAL A 429 -12.41 -11.89 12.52
CA VAL A 429 -11.58 -12.71 11.64
C VAL A 429 -12.39 -13.15 10.44
N ILE A 430 -11.93 -12.83 9.24
CA ILE A 430 -12.42 -13.39 7.98
C ILE A 430 -11.49 -14.54 7.63
N HIS A 431 -11.98 -15.76 7.86
CA HIS A 431 -11.27 -17.00 7.54
C HIS A 431 -11.61 -17.41 6.12
N ILE A 432 -10.63 -17.33 5.22
CA ILE A 432 -10.81 -17.70 3.81
C ILE A 432 -10.28 -19.11 3.61
N ASN A 433 -11.12 -20.00 3.09
CA ASN A 433 -10.76 -21.39 2.88
C ASN A 433 -11.13 -21.83 1.46
N ASP A 434 -10.41 -22.80 0.92
CA ASP A 434 -10.76 -23.45 -0.32
C ASP A 434 -11.30 -24.88 -0.08
N LYS A 435 -12.26 -25.32 -0.88
CA LYS A 435 -12.86 -26.66 -0.77
C LYS A 435 -11.83 -27.78 -0.95
N SER A 436 -10.86 -27.61 -1.83
CA SER A 436 -9.84 -28.61 -2.12
C SER A 436 -8.83 -28.78 -0.98
N GLU A 437 -8.71 -27.79 -0.08
CA GLU A 437 -7.92 -27.91 1.15
C GLU A 437 -8.60 -28.81 2.19
N GLN A 438 -9.92 -28.97 2.11
CA GLN A 438 -10.67 -29.90 2.97
C GLN A 438 -10.81 -31.29 2.34
N LYS A 439 -10.93 -31.34 1.01
CA LYS A 439 -11.17 -32.56 0.27
C LYS A 439 -10.57 -32.48 -1.13
N LEU A 440 -9.53 -33.27 -1.37
CA LEU A 440 -8.89 -33.36 -2.68
C LEU A 440 -9.87 -33.83 -3.77
N PRO A 441 -9.73 -33.34 -5.02
CA PRO A 441 -10.47 -33.86 -6.16
C PRO A 441 -10.18 -35.35 -6.37
N LYS A 442 -11.20 -36.11 -6.76
CA LYS A 442 -11.07 -37.55 -7.01
C LYS A 442 -10.54 -37.82 -8.41
N SER A 443 -9.81 -38.92 -8.57
CA SER A 443 -9.55 -39.55 -9.88
C SER A 443 -8.70 -38.70 -10.83
N LEU A 444 -7.75 -37.93 -10.31
CA LEU A 444 -6.73 -37.23 -11.11
C LEU A 444 -5.48 -38.09 -11.35
N GLY A 445 -5.43 -39.32 -10.82
CA GLY A 445 -4.24 -40.17 -10.84
C GLY A 445 -3.17 -39.67 -9.85
N TYR A 446 -1.89 -39.83 -10.20
CA TYR A 446 -0.78 -39.27 -9.43
C TYR A 446 -0.74 -37.76 -9.59
N ILE A 447 -0.88 -37.05 -8.48
CA ILE A 447 -0.81 -35.59 -8.41
C ILE A 447 0.36 -35.17 -7.54
N THR A 448 1.02 -34.08 -7.91
CA THR A 448 2.05 -33.44 -7.06
C THR A 448 1.41 -32.28 -6.32
N LEU A 449 1.34 -32.38 -5.00
CA LEU A 449 0.95 -31.28 -4.12
C LEU A 449 2.21 -30.48 -3.81
N ARG A 450 2.12 -29.15 -3.86
CA ARG A 450 3.20 -28.24 -3.52
C ARG A 450 2.70 -27.26 -2.46
N ASP A 451 3.42 -27.17 -1.35
CA ASP A 451 3.20 -26.11 -0.38
C ASP A 451 3.74 -24.78 -0.94
N LEU A 452 2.89 -23.76 -0.98
CA LEU A 452 3.22 -22.44 -1.52
C LEU A 452 4.13 -21.63 -0.58
N GLU A 453 4.11 -21.88 0.73
CA GLU A 453 4.95 -21.16 1.70
C GLU A 453 6.37 -21.72 1.79
N THR A 454 6.50 -23.05 1.77
CA THR A 454 7.80 -23.75 1.93
C THR A 454 8.41 -24.19 0.61
N GLY A 455 7.58 -24.44 -0.41
CA GLY A 455 8.00 -25.02 -1.69
C GLY A 455 8.13 -26.54 -1.67
N GLU A 456 7.87 -27.21 -0.54
CA GLU A 456 7.93 -28.67 -0.44
C GLU A 456 6.89 -29.33 -1.33
N THR A 457 7.25 -30.45 -1.94
CA THR A 457 6.39 -31.19 -2.87
C THR A 457 6.21 -32.63 -2.40
N ILE A 458 4.98 -33.12 -2.44
CA ILE A 458 4.66 -34.52 -2.23
C ILE A 458 3.86 -35.06 -3.41
N THR A 459 4.20 -36.26 -3.88
CA THR A 459 3.42 -36.94 -4.91
C THR A 459 2.50 -37.94 -4.24
N VAL A 460 1.21 -37.85 -4.54
CA VAL A 460 0.16 -38.69 -3.95
C VAL A 460 -0.73 -39.27 -5.04
N ASP A 461 -1.27 -40.46 -4.83
CA ASP A 461 -2.28 -41.03 -5.72
C ASP A 461 -3.68 -40.57 -5.27
N SER A 462 -4.28 -39.66 -6.04
CA SER A 462 -5.65 -39.17 -5.82
C SER A 462 -6.75 -40.18 -6.17
N SER A 463 -6.36 -41.37 -6.63
CA SER A 463 -7.25 -42.51 -6.88
C SER A 463 -7.35 -43.43 -5.66
N ASP A 464 -6.39 -43.35 -4.73
CA ASP A 464 -6.42 -44.13 -3.50
C ASP A 464 -7.48 -43.58 -2.53
N LYS A 465 -8.56 -44.36 -2.37
CA LYS A 465 -9.67 -44.02 -1.46
C LYS A 465 -9.22 -43.95 -0.01
N LYS A 466 -8.22 -44.73 0.41
CA LYS A 466 -7.73 -44.72 1.78
C LYS A 466 -7.04 -43.39 2.08
N PHE A 467 -6.10 -42.99 1.23
CA PHE A 467 -5.44 -41.69 1.31
C PHE A 467 -6.44 -40.51 1.30
N LEU A 468 -7.41 -40.51 0.38
CA LEU A 468 -8.43 -39.44 0.31
C LEU A 468 -9.27 -39.32 1.60
N ASN A 469 -9.61 -40.45 2.22
CA ASN A 469 -10.36 -40.48 3.48
C ASN A 469 -9.49 -39.99 4.65
N GLU A 470 -8.23 -40.41 4.73
CA GLU A 470 -7.28 -39.97 5.75
C GLU A 470 -7.02 -38.46 5.65
N PHE A 471 -6.80 -37.93 4.43
CA PHE A 471 -6.64 -36.50 4.17
C PHE A 471 -7.87 -35.70 4.62
N SER A 472 -9.07 -36.16 4.26
CA SER A 472 -10.32 -35.48 4.62
C SER A 472 -10.54 -35.49 6.13
N ALA A 473 -10.26 -36.62 6.79
CA ALA A 473 -10.38 -36.75 8.25
C ALA A 473 -9.40 -35.84 8.99
N PHE A 474 -8.13 -35.80 8.56
CA PHE A 474 -7.11 -34.93 9.13
C PHE A 474 -7.47 -33.44 8.96
N SER A 475 -7.90 -33.04 7.77
CA SER A 475 -8.31 -31.66 7.49
C SER A 475 -9.53 -31.25 8.33
N GLN A 476 -10.49 -32.16 8.50
CA GLN A 476 -11.67 -31.93 9.35
C GLN A 476 -11.30 -31.84 10.83
N GLU A 477 -10.33 -32.64 11.30
CA GLU A 477 -9.82 -32.56 12.67
C GLU A 477 -9.20 -31.19 12.94
N LEU A 478 -8.28 -30.74 12.08
CA LEU A 478 -7.65 -29.41 12.20
C LEU A 478 -8.68 -28.27 12.20
N ALA A 479 -9.66 -28.33 11.30
CA ALA A 479 -10.74 -27.33 11.25
C ALA A 479 -11.57 -27.33 12.55
N THR A 480 -11.84 -28.50 13.12
CA THR A 480 -12.59 -28.65 14.37
C THR A 480 -11.80 -28.14 15.56
N GLN A 481 -10.50 -28.46 15.63
CA GLN A 481 -9.59 -27.95 16.65
C GLN A 481 -9.52 -26.41 16.60
N ARG A 482 -9.28 -25.83 15.42
CA ARG A 482 -9.26 -24.37 15.20
C ARG A 482 -10.56 -23.72 15.65
N LYS A 483 -11.70 -24.23 15.19
CA LYS A 483 -13.04 -23.72 15.57
C LYS A 483 -13.25 -23.76 17.08
N THR A 484 -12.82 -24.83 17.74
CA THR A 484 -12.92 -25.00 19.20
C THR A 484 -12.04 -23.99 19.94
N GLN A 485 -10.79 -23.82 19.50
CA GLN A 485 -9.85 -22.87 20.11
C GLN A 485 -10.30 -21.42 19.98
N LEU A 486 -10.82 -21.04 18.81
CA LEU A 486 -11.33 -19.68 18.55
C LEU A 486 -12.64 -19.42 19.33
N LYS A 487 -13.57 -20.40 19.36
CA LYS A 487 -14.83 -20.29 20.12
C LYS A 487 -14.58 -20.18 21.63
N LYS A 488 -13.66 -20.97 22.18
CA LYS A 488 -13.26 -20.91 23.60
C LYS A 488 -12.76 -19.53 24.00
N ARG A 489 -12.07 -18.84 23.08
CA ARG A 489 -11.55 -17.47 23.27
C ARG A 489 -12.55 -16.39 22.88
N LYS A 490 -13.80 -16.77 22.55
CA LYS A 490 -14.87 -15.89 22.07
C LYS A 490 -14.44 -15.05 20.87
N ILE A 491 -13.59 -15.55 19.98
CA ILE A 491 -13.15 -14.80 18.79
C ILE A 491 -14.28 -14.85 17.74
N ASP A 492 -14.60 -13.69 17.15
CA ASP A 492 -15.62 -13.61 16.11
C ASP A 492 -14.99 -14.01 14.79
N VAL A 493 -15.52 -15.05 14.15
CA VAL A 493 -14.98 -15.61 12.92
C VAL A 493 -16.10 -15.74 11.90
N VAL A 494 -15.86 -15.25 10.69
CA VAL A 494 -16.71 -15.48 9.52
C VAL A 494 -15.90 -16.31 8.53
N THR A 495 -16.34 -17.54 8.28
CA THR A 495 -15.70 -18.41 7.29
C THR A 495 -16.29 -18.14 5.92
N MET A 496 -15.40 -18.02 4.94
CA MET A 496 -15.70 -17.85 3.53
C MET A 496 -15.08 -18.98 2.72
N GLU A 497 -15.76 -19.40 1.67
CA GLU A 497 -15.27 -20.40 0.73
C GLU A 497 -15.08 -19.78 -0.65
N THR A 498 -14.00 -20.13 -1.34
CA THR A 498 -13.63 -19.61 -2.68
C THR A 498 -14.65 -19.94 -3.78
N ASP A 499 -15.50 -20.96 -3.59
CA ASP A 499 -16.53 -21.39 -4.54
C ASP A 499 -17.95 -20.91 -4.19
N LYS A 500 -18.10 -20.11 -3.13
CA LYS A 500 -19.40 -19.61 -2.64
C LYS A 500 -19.43 -18.08 -2.56
N SER A 501 -20.63 -17.52 -2.56
CA SER A 501 -20.81 -16.08 -2.34
C SER A 501 -20.46 -15.68 -0.90
N PHE A 502 -19.56 -14.71 -0.75
CA PHE A 502 -19.21 -14.14 0.56
C PHE A 502 -20.29 -13.22 1.15
N ILE A 503 -21.32 -12.86 0.37
CA ILE A 503 -22.35 -11.90 0.77
C ILE A 503 -23.22 -12.46 1.91
N GLU A 504 -23.73 -13.67 1.74
CA GLU A 504 -24.65 -14.28 2.70
C GLU A 504 -23.99 -14.50 4.08
N PRO A 505 -22.77 -15.08 4.18
CA PRO A 505 -22.09 -15.22 5.47
C PRO A 505 -21.80 -13.87 6.17
N LEU A 506 -21.39 -12.83 5.42
CA LEU A 506 -21.19 -11.48 6.00
C LEU A 506 -22.50 -10.90 6.52
N THR A 507 -23.58 -11.02 5.74
CA THR A 507 -24.90 -10.50 6.12
C THR A 507 -25.41 -11.19 7.38
N LEU A 508 -25.34 -12.52 7.42
CA LEU A 508 -25.74 -13.31 8.59
C LEU A 508 -24.91 -12.94 9.82
N PHE A 509 -23.61 -12.74 9.65
CA PHE A 509 -22.72 -12.31 10.73
C PHE A 509 -23.14 -10.95 11.32
N PHE A 510 -23.35 -9.93 10.49
CA PHE A 510 -23.77 -8.61 10.98
C PHE A 510 -25.16 -8.64 11.60
N LYS A 511 -26.12 -9.37 11.02
CA LYS A 511 -27.45 -9.55 11.61
C LYS A 511 -27.42 -10.21 12.98
N ASN A 512 -26.62 -11.26 13.15
CA ASN A 512 -26.50 -11.94 14.44
C ASN A 512 -25.86 -11.04 15.49
N ARG A 513 -24.91 -10.21 15.07
CA ARG A 513 -24.23 -9.25 15.93
C ARG A 513 -25.15 -8.10 16.36
N ASN A 514 -26.11 -7.71 15.52
CA ASN A 514 -27.13 -6.70 15.86
C ASN A 514 -28.16 -7.17 16.89
N LYS A 515 -28.34 -8.49 17.06
CA LYS A 515 -29.28 -9.08 18.01
C LYS A 515 -28.69 -9.29 19.40
N LEU A 516 -27.37 -9.16 19.53
CA LEU A 516 -26.61 -9.25 20.78
C LEU A 516 -26.44 -7.85 21.39
#